data_AF-A0A2W1NIG0-F1
#
_entry.id   AF-A0A2W1NIG0-F1
#
_cell.length_a   1.000
_cell.length_b   1.000
_cell.length_c   1.000
_cell.angle_alpha   90.00
_cell.angle_beta   90.00
_cell.angle_gamma   90.00
#
_symmetry.space_group_name_H-M   'P 1'
#
loop_
_entity.id
_entity.type
_entity.pdbx_description
1 polymer ?
#
loop_
_entity_poly.entity_id
_entity_poly.type
_entity_poly.pdbx_seq_one_letter_code
_entity_poly.pdbx_strand_id
1 'polypeptide(L)'
;MNADAISDLILAVVAFSIAFVQLRQRPALAIGCGLIGLAAAIGTLHYQYGELFAGPHRFTGLVAASAGFPLLVIALRWPDDSVAQRITAAGRFALLVGSFGVVISVSGFDTWRMLVPLGSVLLICATALVTRRVMPLGAALVFIVSLAAGATGEEMLGPLSGIQWLHYLLSLALLLLHRDRVVPLLAASR
;
A
#
# COMPACT_ATOMS: atom_id res chain seq x y z
N MET A 1 1.83 -24.82 -6.43
CA MET A 1 1.75 -23.37 -6.69
C MET A 1 3.09 -22.75 -6.34
N ASN A 2 3.56 -21.78 -7.12
CA ASN A 2 4.78 -21.03 -6.80
C ASN A 2 4.63 -20.31 -5.45
N ALA A 3 5.66 -20.33 -4.60
CA ALA A 3 5.64 -19.70 -3.27
C ALA A 3 5.44 -18.17 -3.35
N ASP A 4 5.96 -17.51 -4.39
CA ASP A 4 5.74 -16.08 -4.61
C ASP A 4 4.26 -15.78 -4.91
N ALA A 5 3.62 -16.63 -5.73
CA ALA A 5 2.19 -16.53 -6.02
C ALA A 5 1.33 -16.70 -4.75
N ILE A 6 1.75 -17.53 -3.79
CA ILE A 6 1.05 -17.71 -2.52
C ILE A 6 1.19 -16.45 -1.66
N SER A 7 2.38 -15.85 -1.60
CA SER A 7 2.60 -14.61 -0.84
C SER A 7 1.77 -13.44 -1.40
N ASP A 8 1.68 -13.32 -2.73
CA ASP A 8 0.81 -12.36 -3.41
C ASP A 8 -0.66 -12.61 -3.11
N LEU A 9 -1.08 -13.88 -3.09
CA LEU A 9 -2.47 -14.24 -2.82
C LEU A 9 -2.86 -13.84 -1.39
N ILE A 10 -1.96 -14.07 -0.43
CA ILE A 10 -2.16 -13.68 0.96
C ILE A 10 -2.29 -12.15 1.07
N LEU A 11 -1.40 -11.40 0.42
CA LEU A 11 -1.49 -9.94 0.38
C LEU A 11 -2.80 -9.47 -0.26
N ALA A 12 -3.21 -10.06 -1.39
CA ALA A 12 -4.46 -9.75 -2.06
C ALA A 12 -5.67 -9.98 -1.16
N VAL A 13 -5.73 -11.14 -0.49
CA VAL A 13 -6.83 -11.49 0.42
C VAL A 13 -6.88 -10.53 1.60
N VAL A 14 -5.75 -10.23 2.23
CA VAL A 14 -5.69 -9.30 3.37
C VAL A 14 -6.13 -7.90 2.93
N ALA A 15 -5.57 -7.40 1.84
CA ALA A 15 -5.84 -6.05 1.36
C ALA A 15 -7.30 -5.88 0.91
N PHE A 16 -7.86 -6.86 0.18
CA PHE A 16 -9.28 -6.84 -0.19
C PHE A 16 -10.21 -7.01 1.00
N SER A 17 -9.85 -7.83 1.99
CA SER A 17 -10.65 -7.97 3.22
C SER A 17 -10.74 -6.64 3.97
N ILE A 18 -9.60 -5.94 4.11
CA ILE A 18 -9.56 -4.60 4.73
C ILE A 18 -10.38 -3.62 3.89
N ALA A 19 -10.22 -3.63 2.56
CA ALA A 19 -10.95 -2.77 1.65
C ALA A 19 -12.46 -2.95 1.79
N PHE A 20 -12.94 -4.20 1.82
CA PHE A 20 -14.34 -4.53 1.94
C PHE A 20 -14.94 -4.05 3.27
N VAL A 21 -14.26 -4.32 4.39
CA VAL A 21 -14.72 -3.91 5.72
C VAL A 21 -14.72 -2.39 5.88
N GLN A 22 -13.70 -1.71 5.34
CA GLN A 22 -13.49 -0.28 5.58
C GLN A 22 -14.11 0.63 4.53
N LEU A 23 -14.70 0.10 3.45
CA LEU A 23 -15.21 0.91 2.33
C LEU A 23 -16.19 2.00 2.77
N ARG A 24 -17.02 1.72 3.78
CA ARG A 24 -18.02 2.65 4.31
C ARG A 24 -17.49 3.57 5.40
N GLN A 25 -16.47 3.16 6.16
CA GLN A 25 -15.99 3.89 7.32
C GLN A 25 -14.76 4.75 7.00
N ARG A 26 -13.85 4.24 6.19
CA ARG A 26 -12.58 4.88 5.82
C ARG A 26 -12.31 4.67 4.32
N PRO A 27 -13.03 5.40 3.43
CA PRO A 27 -12.93 5.16 1.99
C PRO A 27 -11.52 5.27 1.41
N ALA A 28 -10.69 6.23 1.84
CA ALA A 28 -9.31 6.31 1.36
C ALA A 28 -8.48 5.08 1.75
N LEU A 29 -8.58 4.60 2.99
CA LEU A 29 -7.92 3.38 3.43
C LEU A 29 -8.39 2.20 2.57
N ALA A 30 -9.69 2.09 2.35
CA ALA A 30 -10.27 1.00 1.60
C ALA A 30 -9.85 0.99 0.13
N ILE A 31 -9.87 2.14 -0.55
CA ILE A 31 -9.41 2.23 -1.95
C ILE A 31 -7.90 2.00 -2.02
N GLY A 32 -7.11 2.54 -1.09
CA GLY A 32 -5.67 2.30 -1.02
C GLY A 32 -5.34 0.81 -0.91
N CYS A 33 -5.97 0.11 0.04
CA CYS A 33 -5.87 -1.34 0.17
C CYS A 33 -6.41 -2.07 -1.05
N GLY A 34 -7.51 -1.62 -1.65
CA GLY A 34 -8.08 -2.23 -2.85
C GLY A 34 -7.13 -2.18 -4.06
N LEU A 35 -6.41 -1.07 -4.25
CA LEU A 35 -5.40 -0.95 -5.32
C LEU A 35 -4.20 -1.87 -5.07
N ILE A 36 -3.71 -1.94 -3.83
CA ILE A 36 -2.62 -2.85 -3.45
C ILE A 36 -3.06 -4.31 -3.64
N GLY A 37 -4.28 -4.64 -3.20
CA GLY A 37 -4.87 -5.98 -3.35
C GLY A 37 -5.05 -6.37 -4.82
N LEU A 38 -5.45 -5.42 -5.68
CA LEU A 38 -5.53 -5.64 -7.11
C LEU A 38 -4.16 -5.92 -7.74
N ALA A 39 -3.14 -5.16 -7.37
CA ALA A 39 -1.77 -5.39 -7.84
C ALA A 39 -1.25 -6.77 -7.44
N ALA A 40 -1.50 -7.17 -6.18
CA ALA A 40 -1.12 -8.49 -5.68
C ALA A 40 -1.92 -9.62 -6.35
N ALA A 41 -3.24 -9.44 -6.56
CA ALA A 41 -4.06 -10.42 -7.26
C ALA A 41 -3.57 -10.66 -8.69
N ILE A 42 -3.25 -9.60 -9.43
CA ILE A 42 -2.63 -9.73 -10.76
C ILE A 42 -1.22 -10.33 -10.66
N GLY A 43 -0.47 -10.07 -9.58
CA GLY A 43 0.79 -10.74 -9.27
C GLY A 43 0.65 -12.26 -9.15
N THR A 44 -0.39 -12.75 -8.46
CA THR A 44 -0.68 -14.19 -8.39
C THR A 44 -0.86 -14.80 -9.78
N LEU A 45 -1.56 -14.10 -10.68
CA LEU A 45 -1.81 -14.54 -12.05
C LEU A 45 -0.53 -14.47 -12.88
N HIS A 46 0.31 -13.46 -12.68
CA HIS A 46 1.62 -13.37 -13.33
C HIS A 46 2.51 -14.57 -13.01
N TYR A 47 2.61 -14.98 -11.74
CA TYR A 47 3.38 -16.16 -11.39
C TYR A 47 2.77 -17.48 -11.85
N GLN A 48 1.47 -17.51 -12.18
CA GLN A 48 0.79 -18.71 -12.69
C GLN A 48 0.80 -18.83 -14.22
N TYR A 49 0.64 -17.70 -14.92
CA TYR A 49 0.43 -17.64 -16.37
C TYR A 49 1.55 -16.88 -17.11
N GLY A 50 2.59 -16.45 -16.41
CA GLY A 50 3.81 -15.87 -16.97
C GLY A 50 3.61 -14.52 -17.66
N GLU A 51 4.12 -14.42 -18.90
CA GLU A 51 4.19 -13.19 -19.70
C GLU A 51 2.83 -12.54 -19.97
N LEU A 52 1.75 -13.33 -20.05
CA LEU A 52 0.40 -12.81 -20.31
C LEU A 52 -0.02 -11.74 -19.30
N PHE A 53 0.43 -11.88 -18.04
CA PHE A 53 0.12 -10.95 -16.96
C PHE A 53 1.30 -10.06 -16.55
N ALA A 54 2.46 -10.15 -17.20
CA ALA A 54 3.63 -9.32 -16.86
C ALA A 54 3.38 -7.83 -17.12
N GLY A 55 2.68 -7.48 -18.20
CA GLY A 55 2.24 -6.12 -18.49
C GLY A 55 1.22 -5.61 -17.47
N PRO A 56 0.08 -6.29 -17.30
CA PRO A 56 -0.94 -5.96 -16.31
C PRO A 56 -0.38 -5.82 -14.88
N HIS A 57 0.47 -6.74 -14.43
CA HIS A 57 1.06 -6.71 -13.09
C HIS A 57 1.89 -5.44 -12.87
N ARG A 58 2.77 -5.10 -13.83
CA ARG A 58 3.58 -3.88 -13.79
C ARG A 58 2.71 -2.62 -13.76
N PHE A 59 1.63 -2.59 -14.54
CA PHE A 59 0.69 -1.47 -14.54
C PHE A 59 -0.03 -1.32 -13.20
N THR A 60 -0.64 -2.39 -12.69
CA THR A 60 -1.37 -2.35 -11.42
C THR A 60 -0.46 -2.04 -10.24
N GLY A 61 0.77 -2.57 -10.25
CA GLY A 61 1.78 -2.26 -9.23
C GLY A 61 2.17 -0.78 -9.24
N LEU A 62 2.33 -0.17 -10.42
CA LEU A 62 2.61 1.26 -10.54
C LEU A 62 1.43 2.13 -10.08
N VAL A 63 0.20 1.76 -10.42
CA VAL A 63 -1.00 2.46 -9.94
C VAL A 63 -1.12 2.36 -8.42
N ALA A 64 -0.90 1.17 -7.85
CA ALA A 64 -0.89 0.96 -6.42
C ALA A 64 0.22 1.78 -5.74
N ALA A 65 1.43 1.78 -6.29
CA ALA A 65 2.56 2.57 -5.79
C ALA A 65 2.26 4.08 -5.81
N SER A 66 1.65 4.55 -6.90
CA SER A 66 1.42 5.98 -7.14
C SER A 66 0.22 6.54 -6.38
N ALA A 67 -0.86 5.77 -6.25
CA ALA A 67 -2.10 6.24 -5.63
C ALA A 67 -2.46 5.49 -4.34
N GLY A 68 -2.22 4.18 -4.30
CA GLY A 68 -2.57 3.33 -3.16
C GLY A 68 -1.87 3.77 -1.88
N PHE A 69 -0.55 3.89 -1.91
CA PHE A 69 0.24 4.32 -0.75
C PHE A 69 -0.11 5.74 -0.29
N PRO A 70 -0.19 6.76 -1.16
CA PRO A 70 -0.64 8.09 -0.74
C PRO A 70 -2.04 8.11 -0.13
N LEU A 71 -2.98 7.28 -0.60
CA LEU A 71 -4.30 7.16 0.01
C LEU A 71 -4.21 6.61 1.44
N LEU A 72 -3.31 5.67 1.72
CA LEU A 72 -3.05 5.20 3.10
C LEU A 72 -2.55 6.36 3.98
N VAL A 73 -1.66 7.20 3.45
CA VAL A 73 -1.17 8.39 4.17
C VAL A 73 -2.32 9.35 4.47
N ILE A 74 -3.12 9.68 3.46
CA ILE A 74 -4.24 10.63 3.60
C ILE A 74 -5.23 10.11 4.66
N ALA A 75 -5.56 8.81 4.62
CA ALA A 75 -6.44 8.18 5.58
C ALA A 75 -5.93 8.20 7.03
N LEU A 76 -4.63 8.43 7.25
CA LEU A 76 -4.01 8.50 8.57
C LEU A 76 -3.72 9.94 9.01
N ARG A 77 -3.08 10.73 8.15
CA ARG A 77 -2.61 12.10 8.44
C ARG A 77 -3.75 13.11 8.44
N TRP A 78 -4.68 12.98 7.50
CA TRP A 78 -5.78 13.93 7.32
C TRP A 78 -7.12 13.20 7.27
N PRO A 79 -7.54 12.55 8.39
CA PRO A 79 -8.77 11.78 8.42
C PRO A 79 -10.03 12.62 8.18
N ASP A 80 -9.93 13.94 8.36
CA ASP A 80 -11.02 14.89 8.16
C ASP A 80 -11.12 15.42 6.72
N ASP A 81 -10.19 15.06 5.84
CA ASP A 81 -10.22 15.48 4.43
C ASP A 81 -11.37 14.80 3.67
N SER A 82 -11.95 15.52 2.73
CA SER A 82 -12.88 14.98 1.73
C SER A 82 -12.36 13.72 1.02
N VAL A 83 -11.06 13.66 0.70
CA VAL A 83 -10.41 12.50 0.08
C VAL A 83 -10.38 11.32 1.05
N ALA A 84 -10.19 11.57 2.35
CA ALA A 84 -10.21 10.52 3.36
C ALA A 84 -11.61 9.93 3.57
N GLN A 85 -12.64 10.79 3.58
CA GLN A 85 -14.00 10.46 4.02
C GLN A 85 -14.98 10.10 2.91
N ARG A 86 -14.73 10.49 1.65
CA ARG A 86 -15.69 10.30 0.54
C ARG A 86 -15.12 9.38 -0.52
N ILE A 87 -15.86 8.30 -0.80
CA ILE A 87 -15.47 7.31 -1.82
C ILE A 87 -15.26 7.94 -3.21
N THR A 88 -16.09 8.93 -3.57
CA THR A 88 -15.98 9.63 -4.86
C THR A 88 -14.73 10.51 -4.94
N ALA A 89 -14.36 11.17 -3.85
CA ALA A 89 -13.14 11.98 -3.79
C ALA A 89 -11.88 11.09 -3.79
N ALA A 90 -11.87 10.03 -2.97
CA ALA A 90 -10.82 9.03 -2.95
C ALA A 90 -10.63 8.35 -4.32
N GLY A 91 -11.73 8.01 -5.00
CA GLY A 91 -11.70 7.42 -6.34
C GLY A 91 -11.16 8.38 -7.39
N ARG A 92 -11.56 9.66 -7.37
CA ARG A 92 -11.00 10.69 -8.26
C ARG A 92 -9.52 10.91 -8.01
N PHE A 93 -9.11 10.95 -6.75
CA PHE A 93 -7.70 11.02 -6.37
C PHE A 93 -6.93 9.82 -6.94
N ALA A 94 -7.44 8.61 -6.75
CA ALA A 94 -6.81 7.39 -7.26
C ALA A 94 -6.61 7.43 -8.77
N LEU A 95 -7.64 7.88 -9.52
CA LEU A 95 -7.57 8.00 -10.97
C LEU A 95 -6.54 9.04 -11.41
N LEU A 96 -6.58 10.24 -10.83
CA LEU A 96 -5.69 11.34 -11.24
C LEU A 96 -4.24 11.05 -10.89
N VAL A 97 -3.97 10.70 -9.62
CA VAL A 97 -2.61 10.45 -9.13
C VAL A 97 -2.04 9.15 -9.69
N GLY A 98 -2.89 8.13 -9.83
CA GLY A 98 -2.51 6.86 -10.46
C GLY A 98 -2.12 7.07 -11.93
N SER A 99 -2.95 7.78 -12.70
CA SER A 99 -2.65 8.09 -14.11
C SER A 99 -1.40 8.95 -14.25
N PHE A 100 -1.23 9.96 -13.38
CA PHE A 100 -0.04 10.80 -13.37
C PHE A 100 1.23 9.98 -13.13
N GLY A 101 1.20 9.05 -12.18
CA GLY A 101 2.32 8.15 -11.93
C GLY A 101 2.63 7.21 -13.11
N VAL A 102 1.60 6.76 -13.83
CA VAL A 102 1.76 6.01 -15.09
C VAL A 102 2.47 6.85 -16.15
N VAL A 103 2.02 8.09 -16.37
CA VAL A 103 2.64 9.01 -17.35
C VAL A 103 4.10 9.28 -17.01
N ILE A 104 4.42 9.53 -15.74
CA ILE A 104 5.82 9.76 -15.30
C ILE A 104 6.70 8.54 -15.58
N SER A 105 6.24 7.34 -15.21
CA SER A 105 7.02 6.11 -15.43
C SER A 105 7.24 5.85 -16.92
N VAL A 106 6.22 6.02 -17.76
CA VAL A 106 6.33 5.82 -19.22
C VAL A 106 7.22 6.89 -19.87
N SER A 107 7.36 8.06 -19.25
CA SER A 107 8.27 9.12 -19.68
C SER A 107 9.74 8.85 -19.34
N GLY A 108 10.06 7.66 -18.79
CA GLY A 108 11.43 7.20 -18.50
C GLY A 108 11.90 7.44 -17.07
N PHE A 109 11.04 7.91 -16.17
CA PHE A 109 11.38 8.08 -14.76
C PHE A 109 10.91 6.89 -13.92
N ASP A 110 11.57 5.74 -14.11
CA ASP A 110 11.18 4.47 -13.48
C ASP A 110 11.32 4.46 -11.95
N THR A 111 12.18 5.32 -11.39
CA THR A 111 12.35 5.48 -9.93
C THR A 111 11.08 5.98 -9.23
N TRP A 112 10.11 6.54 -9.97
CA TRP A 112 8.82 6.98 -9.43
C TRP A 112 8.11 5.89 -8.61
N ARG A 113 8.19 4.64 -9.09
CA ARG A 113 7.59 3.46 -8.44
C ARG A 113 8.14 3.19 -7.04
N MET A 114 9.33 3.68 -6.74
CA MET A 114 9.99 3.50 -5.45
C MET A 114 9.85 4.74 -4.56
N LEU A 115 9.99 5.95 -5.15
CA LEU A 115 9.98 7.21 -4.40
C LEU A 115 8.63 7.47 -3.72
N VAL A 116 7.52 7.23 -4.42
CA VAL A 116 6.18 7.54 -3.88
C VAL A 116 5.80 6.63 -2.70
N PRO A 117 5.96 5.30 -2.78
CA PRO A 117 5.74 4.43 -1.62
C PRO A 117 6.66 4.77 -0.45
N LEU A 118 7.96 5.00 -0.72
CA LEU A 118 8.91 5.34 0.33
C LEU A 118 8.55 6.65 1.04
N GLY A 119 8.26 7.70 0.28
CA GLY A 119 7.81 8.99 0.83
C GLY A 119 6.51 8.85 1.63
N SER A 120 5.59 8.01 1.16
CA SER A 120 4.33 7.72 1.88
C SER A 120 4.59 7.06 3.24
N VAL A 121 5.45 6.04 3.27
CA VAL A 121 5.80 5.34 4.51
C VAL A 121 6.52 6.26 5.49
N LEU A 122 7.44 7.10 5.02
CA LEU A 122 8.11 8.10 5.86
C LEU A 122 7.10 9.09 6.46
N LEU A 123 6.10 9.51 5.70
CA LEU A 123 5.06 10.41 6.19
C LEU A 123 4.11 9.72 7.19
N ILE A 124 3.80 8.43 7.00
CA ILE A 124 3.08 7.62 8.01
C ILE A 124 3.91 7.56 9.30
N CYS A 125 5.21 7.28 9.22
CA CYS A 125 6.11 7.25 10.37
C CYS A 125 6.13 8.59 11.11
N ALA A 126 6.37 9.69 10.40
CA ALA A 126 6.36 11.04 10.96
C ALA A 126 5.02 11.38 11.61
N THR A 127 3.91 10.98 10.99
CA THR A 127 2.57 11.16 11.57
C THR A 127 2.39 10.37 12.85
N ALA A 128 2.82 9.11 12.87
CA ALA A 128 2.73 8.27 14.04
C ALA A 128 3.55 8.82 15.22
N LEU A 129 4.75 9.36 14.94
CA LEU A 129 5.59 10.01 15.94
C LEU A 129 4.95 11.28 16.50
N VAL A 130 4.43 12.16 15.64
CA VAL A 130 3.75 13.40 16.07
C VAL A 130 2.49 13.11 16.87
N THR A 131 1.71 12.12 16.45
CA THR A 131 0.46 11.72 17.12
C THR A 131 0.67 10.77 18.28
N ARG A 132 1.92 10.34 18.53
CA ARG A 132 2.31 9.35 19.54
C ARG A 132 1.49 8.05 19.46
N ARG A 133 1.12 7.63 18.25
CA ARG A 133 0.33 6.40 18.04
C ARG A 133 1.24 5.22 17.76
N VAL A 134 1.12 4.20 18.62
CA VAL A 134 1.97 3.00 18.56
C VAL A 134 1.62 2.11 17.36
N MET A 135 0.33 1.96 17.03
CA MET A 135 -0.10 1.07 15.93
C MET A 135 0.37 1.56 14.55
N PRO A 136 0.16 2.83 14.14
CA PRO A 136 0.69 3.34 12.88
C PRO A 136 2.22 3.42 12.86
N LEU A 137 2.88 3.61 14.01
CA LEU A 137 4.34 3.58 14.09
C LEU A 137 4.85 2.16 13.81
N GLY A 138 4.25 1.15 14.44
CA GLY A 138 4.54 -0.25 14.18
C GLY A 138 4.29 -0.59 12.70
N ALA A 139 3.15 -0.18 12.14
CA ALA A 139 2.86 -0.37 10.72
C ALA A 139 3.92 0.28 9.82
N ALA A 140 4.32 1.53 10.10
CA ALA A 140 5.34 2.23 9.32
C ALA A 140 6.70 1.55 9.38
N LEU A 141 7.13 1.10 10.57
CA LEU A 141 8.38 0.37 10.73
C LEU A 141 8.36 -0.96 9.96
N VAL A 142 7.26 -1.72 10.06
CA VAL A 142 7.07 -2.94 9.28
C VAL A 142 7.06 -2.65 7.77
N PHE A 143 6.46 -1.56 7.33
CA PHE A 143 6.51 -1.09 5.93
C PHE A 143 7.94 -0.77 5.47
N ILE A 144 8.75 -0.10 6.30
CA ILE A 144 10.15 0.20 5.97
C ILE A 144 10.94 -1.10 5.80
N VAL A 145 10.77 -2.06 6.72
CA VAL A 145 11.42 -3.37 6.64
C VAL A 145 10.94 -4.15 5.42
N SER A 146 9.65 -4.08 5.11
CA SER A 146 9.04 -4.67 3.90
C SER A 146 9.70 -4.12 2.62
N LEU A 147 9.84 -2.79 2.51
CA LEU A 147 10.49 -2.17 1.35
C LEU A 147 11.98 -2.52 1.27
N ALA A 148 12.68 -2.54 2.40
CA ALA A 148 14.08 -2.96 2.45
C ALA A 148 14.24 -4.42 2.00
N ALA A 149 13.35 -5.30 2.42
CA ALA A 149 13.31 -6.70 2.02
C ALA A 149 13.12 -6.87 0.50
N GLY A 150 12.19 -6.11 -0.08
CA GLY A 150 11.99 -6.09 -1.53
C GLY A 150 13.20 -5.57 -2.30
N ALA A 151 13.95 -4.61 -1.74
CA ALA A 151 15.15 -4.05 -2.34
C ALA A 151 16.37 -4.98 -2.31
N THR A 152 16.46 -5.87 -1.31
CA THR A 152 17.55 -6.85 -1.18
C THR A 152 17.42 -8.07 -2.10
N GLY A 153 16.31 -8.24 -2.82
CA GLY A 153 16.13 -9.34 -3.77
C GLY A 153 16.17 -10.72 -3.10
N GLU A 154 16.89 -11.68 -3.67
CA GLU A 154 16.99 -13.04 -3.13
C GLU A 154 17.91 -13.16 -1.90
N GLU A 155 18.68 -12.12 -1.56
CA GLU A 155 19.75 -12.18 -0.54
C GLU A 155 19.28 -11.92 0.90
N MET A 156 18.00 -12.12 1.22
CA MET A 156 17.51 -11.95 2.59
C MET A 156 17.67 -13.22 3.43
N LEU A 157 18.22 -13.08 4.63
CA LEU A 157 18.51 -14.15 5.60
C LEU A 157 17.25 -15.00 5.90
N GLY A 158 17.17 -16.20 5.32
CA GLY A 158 16.17 -17.21 5.67
C GLY A 158 15.69 -18.06 4.49
N PRO A 159 14.68 -18.92 4.68
CA PRO A 159 14.12 -19.79 3.64
C PRO A 159 13.15 -19.08 2.68
N LEU A 160 12.90 -17.78 2.85
CA LEU A 160 11.93 -16.99 2.06
C LEU A 160 12.67 -15.98 1.17
N SER A 161 12.16 -15.75 -0.05
CA SER A 161 12.67 -14.71 -0.94
C SER A 161 12.38 -13.29 -0.41
N GLY A 162 13.16 -12.28 -0.81
CA GLY A 162 12.88 -10.89 -0.41
C GLY A 162 11.51 -10.38 -0.87
N ILE A 163 11.01 -10.88 -2.00
CA ILE A 163 9.65 -10.59 -2.50
C ILE A 163 8.58 -11.21 -1.58
N GLN A 164 8.79 -12.44 -1.10
CA GLN A 164 7.88 -13.05 -0.13
C GLN A 164 7.87 -12.27 1.18
N TRP A 165 9.04 -11.87 1.68
CA TRP A 165 9.15 -11.01 2.86
C TRP A 165 8.43 -9.68 2.67
N LEU A 166 8.60 -9.04 1.51
CA LEU A 166 7.88 -7.82 1.14
C LEU A 166 6.36 -8.05 1.31
N HIS A 167 5.78 -9.08 0.68
CA HIS A 167 4.33 -9.31 0.71
C HIS A 167 3.80 -9.66 2.11
N TYR A 168 4.50 -10.50 2.87
CA TYR A 168 4.08 -10.86 4.22
C TYR A 168 4.15 -9.68 5.19
N LEU A 169 5.25 -8.92 5.17
CA LEU A 169 5.40 -7.74 6.01
C LEU A 169 4.43 -6.63 5.59
N LEU A 170 4.19 -6.46 4.29
CA LEU A 170 3.20 -5.52 3.79
C LEU A 170 1.79 -5.89 4.27
N SER A 171 1.43 -7.18 4.22
CA SER A 171 0.16 -7.68 4.76
C SER A 171 0.01 -7.37 6.25
N LEU A 172 1.08 -7.61 7.03
CA LEU A 172 1.11 -7.31 8.46
C LEU A 172 0.96 -5.80 8.71
N ALA A 173 1.67 -4.96 7.95
CA ALA A 173 1.59 -3.52 8.09
C ALA A 173 0.18 -2.97 7.80
N LEU A 174 -0.50 -3.50 6.77
CA LEU A 174 -1.88 -3.16 6.47
C LEU A 174 -2.83 -3.57 7.60
N LEU A 175 -2.64 -4.76 8.19
CA LEU A 175 -3.44 -5.22 9.33
C LEU A 175 -3.25 -4.32 10.56
N LEU A 176 -2.01 -3.90 10.84
CA LEU A 176 -1.70 -2.96 11.93
C LEU A 176 -2.33 -1.58 11.69
N LEU A 177 -2.23 -1.06 10.46
CA LEU A 177 -2.79 0.23 10.09
C LEU A 177 -4.34 0.22 10.15
N HIS A 178 -4.96 -0.88 9.74
CA HIS A 178 -6.41 -1.10 9.81
C HIS A 178 -6.94 -1.05 11.25
N ARG A 179 -6.17 -1.59 12.22
CA ARG A 179 -6.55 -1.64 13.64
C ARG A 179 -6.46 -0.30 14.36
N ASP A 180 -5.81 0.70 13.77
CA ASP A 180 -5.76 2.04 14.36
C ASP A 180 -7.16 2.67 14.40
N ARG A 181 -7.60 3.06 15.60
CA ARG A 181 -8.81 3.87 15.76
C ARG A 181 -8.45 5.30 15.37
N VAL A 182 -9.10 5.83 14.35
CA VAL A 182 -8.94 7.22 13.95
C VAL A 182 -9.42 8.11 15.07
N VAL A 183 -8.50 8.75 15.77
CA VAL A 183 -8.82 9.90 16.62
C VAL A 183 -8.61 11.17 15.79
N PRO A 184 -9.57 12.09 15.69
CA PRO A 184 -9.36 13.36 15.00
C PRO A 184 -8.19 14.13 15.64
N LEU A 185 -7.27 14.65 14.83
CA LEU A 185 -6.13 15.46 15.30
C LEU A 185 -6.57 16.70 16.09
N LEU A 186 -7.77 17.21 15.82
CA LEU A 186 -8.37 18.36 16.50
C LEU A 186 -8.77 18.08 17.96
N ALA A 187 -8.77 16.82 18.40
CA ALA A 187 -9.04 16.46 19.80
C ALA A 187 -7.79 16.54 20.70
N ALA A 188 -6.59 16.60 20.12
CA ALA A 188 -5.32 16.61 20.88
C ALA A 188 -4.81 18.02 21.21
N SER A 189 -5.51 19.08 20.79
CA SER A 189 -5.16 20.48 21.05
C SER A 189 -6.19 21.21 21.93
N ARG A 190 -6.92 20.48 22.79
CA ARG A 190 -7.75 21.05 23.86
C ARG A 190 -7.31 20.53 25.21
#